data_AF-A0A924EAY3-F1
#
_entry.id   AF-A0A924EAY3-F1
#
_cell.length_a   1.000
_cell.length_b   1.000
_cell.length_c   1.000
_cell.angle_alpha   90.00
_cell.angle_beta   90.00
_cell.angle_gamma   90.00
#
_symmetry.space_group_name_H-M   'P 1'
#
loop_
_entity.id
_entity.type
_entity.pdbx_description
1 polymer ?
#
loop_
_entity_poly.entity_id
_entity_poly.type
_entity_poly.pdbx_seq_one_letter_code
_entity_poly.pdbx_strand_id
1 'polypeptide(L)'
;MTQPAPFVDASTRFAPPLPASLAMAVVGNCAFSALIDQRGRVVWCCLPRFDGDPVFSALLQGDAQDSPDKPQSAFSIEIEDFAEARQWYEPNTAVLHTQLFDSRGQGIEITDFAPRFVRRSRFFKPTTLVRRVKPIAGAPRIRVSVDVRFEWGRRGPLMTQGSSHLRYVGDAFTLRLTTDAPLAHLLSRQAFVLTREHDFLLGADESLLDGIADTARLFEQETTAYWRQWTRRLHIPLEWQDAVIRAAITLKLSLFEDTGAIVAAMTTSIPEAPGSQRNWDYRYCWLRDAFFVVRALNSLSEVGTLEDYLRWLSNVVVQADGGHIQPLFGIGLERELPESIMTHLSGYRGMGPVRVGNQAQEHFQHDVYGNVVLGAAQAFHDQRLLHRAGAAEFERLEAVGEQALKTYDQPDAGMWELRTRARVHTSSALMCWAACDRLGKIAVVLKQPERADYWSGHAAVMQARILKEAWSEERQAFAESFGGNSLDASVLLMIEVGFIDPKDPRFIATVDALETHLCDGPYMRRYEAPDDFGKPETAFNICTFWRIDA
;
A
#
# COMPACT_ATOMS: atom_id res chain seq x y z
N MET A 1 -23.48 10.35 59.98
CA MET A 1 -23.87 9.83 58.66
C MET A 1 -23.06 10.56 57.60
N THR A 2 -21.92 10.00 57.22
CA THR A 2 -21.07 10.49 56.13
C THR A 2 -21.72 10.06 54.81
N GLN A 3 -22.06 11.03 53.97
CA GLN A 3 -22.54 10.75 52.61
C GLN A 3 -21.45 9.97 51.84
N PRO A 4 -21.81 8.91 51.10
CA PRO A 4 -20.85 8.27 50.21
C PRO A 4 -20.47 9.26 49.10
N ALA A 5 -19.18 9.40 48.85
CA ALA A 5 -18.67 10.17 47.72
C ALA A 5 -19.29 9.63 46.41
N PRO A 6 -19.63 10.50 45.45
CA PRO A 6 -20.21 10.05 44.19
C PRO A 6 -19.22 9.10 43.50
N PHE A 7 -19.72 7.95 43.04
CA PHE A 7 -18.99 7.06 42.15
C PHE A 7 -18.59 7.87 40.92
N VAL A 8 -17.31 8.22 40.82
CA VAL A 8 -16.73 8.74 39.58
C VAL A 8 -16.78 7.58 38.60
N ASP A 9 -17.54 7.75 37.52
CA ASP A 9 -17.63 6.77 36.45
C ASP A 9 -16.22 6.42 35.96
N ALA A 10 -15.86 5.14 36.03
CA ALA A 10 -14.55 4.62 35.63
C ALA A 10 -14.24 4.87 34.14
N SER A 11 -15.25 5.24 33.33
CA SER A 11 -15.09 5.69 31.95
C SER A 11 -14.27 6.98 31.82
N THR A 12 -14.22 7.82 32.86
CA THR A 12 -13.63 9.18 32.79
C THR A 12 -12.10 9.23 32.88
N ARG A 13 -11.43 8.14 33.29
CA ARG A 13 -9.97 8.11 33.50
C ARG A 13 -9.14 7.68 32.29
N PHE A 14 -9.79 7.22 31.23
CA PHE A 14 -9.11 6.85 30.00
C PHE A 14 -9.52 7.80 28.90
N ALA A 15 -8.55 8.31 28.15
CA ALA A 15 -8.82 9.21 27.05
C ALA A 15 -9.64 8.48 25.97
N PRO A 16 -10.62 9.14 25.33
CA PRO A 16 -11.32 8.56 24.20
C PRO A 16 -10.34 8.29 23.05
N PRO A 17 -10.69 7.38 22.12
CA PRO A 17 -9.91 7.17 20.90
C PRO A 17 -9.60 8.47 20.17
N LEU A 18 -8.43 8.51 19.52
CA LEU A 18 -8.12 9.60 18.61
C LEU A 18 -9.13 9.62 17.46
N PRO A 19 -9.51 10.81 16.95
CA PRO A 19 -10.14 10.91 15.65
C PRO A 19 -9.29 10.21 14.60
N ALA A 20 -9.93 9.61 13.59
CA ALA A 20 -9.18 8.93 12.52
C ALA A 20 -8.16 9.91 11.88
N SER A 21 -6.95 9.46 11.59
CA SER A 21 -5.87 10.30 11.07
C SER A 21 -5.04 9.55 10.03
N LEU A 22 -4.41 10.28 9.12
CA LEU A 22 -3.42 9.70 8.19
C LEU A 22 -2.04 9.55 8.82
N ALA A 23 -1.82 10.17 9.99
CA ALA A 23 -0.60 10.00 10.77
C ALA A 23 -0.63 8.65 11.51
N MET A 24 -0.33 7.58 10.77
CA MET A 24 -0.30 6.21 11.27
C MET A 24 1.05 5.56 10.95
N ALA A 25 1.47 4.66 11.83
CA ALA A 25 2.58 3.78 11.58
C ALA A 25 2.09 2.45 11.00
N VAL A 26 2.79 1.93 10.01
CA VAL A 26 2.60 0.58 9.48
C VAL A 26 3.61 -0.40 10.09
N VAL A 27 3.12 -1.59 10.47
CA VAL A 27 3.94 -2.77 10.76
C VAL A 27 3.45 -3.94 9.89
N GLY A 28 4.34 -4.85 9.51
CA GLY A 28 3.99 -5.97 8.64
C GLY A 28 5.19 -6.87 8.33
N ASN A 29 4.93 -7.95 7.60
CA ASN A 29 5.96 -8.95 7.28
C ASN A 29 5.89 -9.50 5.85
N CYS A 30 5.29 -8.74 4.94
CA CYS A 30 5.05 -9.12 3.54
C CYS A 30 4.06 -10.30 3.36
N ALA A 31 3.33 -10.69 4.42
CA ALA A 31 2.15 -11.56 4.34
C ALA A 31 0.87 -10.78 4.70
N PHE A 32 0.97 -9.91 5.70
CA PHE A 32 -0.07 -8.97 6.10
C PHE A 32 0.56 -7.68 6.64
N SER A 33 -0.28 -6.68 6.93
CA SER A 33 0.11 -5.46 7.61
C SER A 33 -0.97 -4.99 8.59
N ALA A 34 -0.56 -4.13 9.52
CA ALA A 34 -1.43 -3.45 10.46
C ALA A 34 -1.05 -1.96 10.54
N LEU A 35 -2.06 -1.10 10.71
CA LEU A 35 -1.87 0.33 10.95
C LEU A 35 -2.17 0.68 12.40
N ILE A 36 -1.25 1.46 12.97
CA ILE A 36 -1.20 1.81 14.38
C ILE A 36 -1.26 3.34 14.48
N ASP A 37 -2.19 3.86 15.28
CA ASP A 37 -2.31 5.29 15.52
C ASP A 37 -1.19 5.82 16.47
N GLN A 38 -1.15 7.13 16.67
CA GLN A 38 -0.12 7.78 17.50
C GLN A 38 -0.18 7.42 18.99
N ARG A 39 -1.25 6.76 19.46
CA ARG A 39 -1.39 6.25 20.83
C ARG A 39 -1.19 4.73 20.92
N GLY A 40 -0.68 4.10 19.86
CA GLY A 40 -0.39 2.68 19.88
C GLY A 40 -1.67 1.83 19.78
N ARG A 41 -2.72 2.31 19.13
CA ARG A 41 -3.92 1.51 18.87
C ARG A 41 -3.86 0.93 17.47
N VAL A 42 -4.05 -0.38 17.33
CA VAL A 42 -4.16 -1.04 16.02
C VAL A 42 -5.57 -0.77 15.50
N VAL A 43 -5.70 0.10 14.50
CA VAL A 43 -6.99 0.60 13.98
C VAL A 43 -7.38 -0.03 12.64
N TRP A 44 -6.42 -0.66 11.97
CA TRP A 44 -6.64 -1.36 10.71
C TRP A 44 -5.73 -2.59 10.64
N CYS A 45 -6.28 -3.76 10.33
CA CYS A 45 -5.51 -4.98 10.09
C CYS A 45 -6.38 -5.97 9.31
N CYS A 46 -5.95 -6.35 8.11
CA CYS A 46 -6.61 -7.37 7.30
C CYS A 46 -5.89 -8.70 7.47
N LEU A 47 -6.63 -9.78 7.75
CA LEU A 47 -6.08 -11.12 7.90
C LEU A 47 -6.85 -12.12 7.02
N PRO A 48 -6.19 -13.18 6.50
CA PRO A 48 -4.76 -13.47 6.65
C PRO A 48 -3.86 -12.72 5.66
N ARG A 49 -4.44 -11.99 4.68
CA ARG A 49 -3.73 -11.23 3.64
C ARG A 49 -4.20 -9.76 3.59
N PHE A 50 -3.50 -8.92 2.81
CA PHE A 50 -3.84 -7.50 2.62
C PHE A 50 -5.27 -7.26 2.14
N ASP A 51 -5.76 -8.07 1.20
CA ASP A 51 -7.10 -7.97 0.61
C ASP A 51 -8.17 -8.77 1.38
N GLY A 52 -7.80 -9.37 2.53
CA GLY A 52 -8.69 -10.14 3.38
C GLY A 52 -9.69 -9.30 4.18
N ASP A 53 -10.42 -9.97 5.07
CA ASP A 53 -11.38 -9.32 5.97
C ASP A 53 -10.63 -8.50 7.05
N PRO A 54 -11.02 -7.22 7.29
CA PRO A 54 -10.39 -6.42 8.32
C PRO A 54 -10.85 -6.85 9.73
N VAL A 55 -9.97 -7.58 10.43
CA VAL A 55 -10.19 -8.00 11.83
C VAL A 55 -10.18 -6.82 12.79
N PHE A 56 -9.48 -5.75 12.40
CA PHE A 56 -9.56 -4.41 12.97
C PHE A 56 -9.93 -3.43 11.86
N SER A 57 -10.99 -2.66 12.07
CA SER A 57 -11.60 -1.77 11.07
C SER A 57 -12.00 -0.41 11.62
N ALA A 58 -11.51 -0.04 12.82
CA ALA A 58 -11.78 1.24 13.46
C ALA A 58 -11.48 2.45 12.55
N LEU A 59 -10.51 2.33 11.64
CA LEU A 59 -10.19 3.36 10.65
C LEU A 59 -11.37 3.79 9.76
N LEU A 60 -12.33 2.88 9.50
CA LEU A 60 -13.48 3.12 8.62
C LEU A 60 -14.83 3.15 9.37
N GLN A 61 -14.80 3.13 10.70
CA GLN A 61 -16.01 3.15 11.54
C GLN A 61 -16.40 4.57 11.97
N GLY A 62 -15.77 5.61 11.41
CA GLY A 62 -15.98 7.01 11.78
C GLY A 62 -15.37 7.36 13.14
N ASP A 63 -15.61 8.60 13.59
CA ASP A 63 -15.08 9.04 14.87
C ASP A 63 -15.88 8.42 16.02
N ALA A 64 -15.16 7.87 17.00
CA ALA A 64 -15.76 7.21 18.16
C ALA A 64 -16.72 8.12 18.95
N GLN A 65 -16.52 9.44 18.84
CA GLN A 65 -17.35 10.46 19.48
C GLN A 65 -18.74 10.56 18.85
N ASP A 66 -18.88 10.26 17.56
CA ASP A 66 -20.15 10.33 16.84
C ASP A 66 -21.06 9.13 17.13
N SER A 67 -20.49 8.04 17.68
CA SER A 67 -21.21 6.82 18.01
C SER A 67 -20.56 6.13 19.22
N PRO A 68 -20.62 6.73 20.42
CA PRO A 68 -19.93 6.22 21.61
C PRO A 68 -20.40 4.82 22.03
N ASP A 69 -21.65 4.48 21.69
CA ASP A 69 -22.25 3.17 21.99
C ASP A 69 -21.82 2.06 21.02
N LYS A 70 -21.15 2.40 19.90
CA LYS A 70 -20.65 1.41 18.94
C LYS A 70 -19.20 1.04 19.27
N PRO A 71 -18.93 -0.19 19.72
CA PRO A 71 -17.56 -0.62 19.98
C PRO A 71 -16.76 -0.63 18.68
N GLN A 72 -15.66 0.12 18.66
CA GLN A 72 -14.75 0.15 17.52
C GLN A 72 -13.90 -1.13 17.45
N SER A 73 -13.69 -1.64 16.25
CA SER A 73 -12.89 -2.84 15.98
C SER A 73 -11.40 -2.51 15.99
N ALA A 74 -10.73 -2.70 17.12
CA ALA A 74 -9.34 -2.31 17.34
C ALA A 74 -8.63 -3.15 18.43
N PHE A 75 -7.30 -3.08 18.47
CA PHE A 75 -6.49 -3.56 19.59
C PHE A 75 -5.81 -2.37 20.30
N SER A 76 -6.26 -2.07 21.51
CA SER A 76 -5.82 -0.90 22.29
C SER A 76 -5.09 -1.30 23.57
N ILE A 77 -4.01 -0.58 23.86
CA ILE A 77 -3.33 -0.56 25.16
C ILE A 77 -3.41 0.90 25.63
N GLU A 78 -4.15 1.14 26.70
CA GLU A 78 -4.43 2.49 27.20
C GLU A 78 -3.78 2.67 28.57
N ILE A 79 -3.28 3.87 28.85
CA ILE A 79 -2.79 4.26 30.18
C ILE A 79 -3.83 5.14 30.88
N GLU A 80 -4.08 4.87 32.17
CA GLU A 80 -4.97 5.68 33.01
C GLU A 80 -4.39 7.10 33.15
N ASP A 81 -5.23 8.14 33.07
CA ASP A 81 -4.86 9.55 33.14
C ASP A 81 -3.85 9.99 32.05
N PHE A 82 -3.98 9.44 30.83
CA PHE A 82 -3.14 9.74 29.66
C PHE A 82 -2.89 11.24 29.46
N ALA A 83 -1.62 11.59 29.21
CA ALA A 83 -1.18 12.97 28.97
C ALA A 83 -0.36 13.13 27.69
N GLU A 84 0.57 12.21 27.40
CA GLU A 84 1.52 12.36 26.28
C GLU A 84 1.79 11.02 25.58
N ALA A 85 1.99 11.06 24.26
CA ALA A 85 2.46 9.93 23.47
C ALA A 85 3.67 10.32 22.61
N ARG A 86 4.61 9.38 22.45
CA ARG A 86 5.76 9.50 21.52
C ARG A 86 5.86 8.22 20.71
N GLN A 87 6.06 8.33 19.40
CA GLN A 87 6.11 7.18 18.50
C GLN A 87 7.26 7.33 17.51
N TRP A 88 8.02 6.25 17.31
CA TRP A 88 9.12 6.20 16.35
C TRP A 88 9.40 4.75 15.93
N TYR A 89 10.03 4.57 14.77
CA TYR A 89 10.52 3.27 14.35
C TYR A 89 11.92 3.03 14.92
N GLU A 90 12.19 1.81 15.34
CA GLU A 90 13.57 1.36 15.57
C GLU A 90 14.38 1.57 14.28
N PRO A 91 15.51 2.30 14.32
CA PRO A 91 16.23 2.72 13.13
C PRO A 91 16.49 1.58 12.14
N ASN A 92 16.22 1.85 10.86
CA ASN A 92 16.40 0.92 9.75
C ASN A 92 15.53 -0.34 9.80
N THR A 93 14.39 -0.28 10.49
CA THR A 93 13.45 -1.42 10.62
C THR A 93 11.97 -1.07 10.44
N ALA A 94 11.13 -2.11 10.42
CA ALA A 94 9.68 -2.00 10.54
C ALA A 94 9.17 -2.32 11.97
N VAL A 95 10.02 -2.20 12.99
CA VAL A 95 9.65 -2.36 14.41
C VAL A 95 9.28 -0.98 14.96
N LEU A 96 8.09 -0.86 15.54
CA LEU A 96 7.53 0.40 16.02
C LEU A 96 7.61 0.45 17.55
N HIS A 97 8.04 1.58 18.09
CA HIS A 97 7.94 1.89 19.51
C HIS A 97 6.92 3.02 19.74
N THR A 98 6.03 2.81 20.71
CA THR A 98 5.12 3.85 21.18
C THR A 98 5.23 3.96 22.70
N GLN A 99 5.60 5.14 23.20
CA GLN A 99 5.59 5.46 24.62
C GLN A 99 4.34 6.25 24.97
N LEU A 100 3.70 5.90 26.08
CA LEU A 100 2.55 6.61 26.63
C LEU A 100 2.87 7.01 28.08
N PHE A 101 2.55 8.26 28.43
CA PHE A 101 2.74 8.81 29.77
C PHE A 101 1.42 9.31 30.36
N ASP A 102 1.24 9.10 31.67
CA ASP A 102 0.15 9.70 32.44
C ASP A 102 0.49 11.12 32.90
N SER A 103 -0.51 11.83 33.41
CA SER A 103 -0.36 13.20 33.96
C SER A 103 0.60 13.33 35.16
N ARG A 104 1.07 12.20 35.73
CA ARG A 104 2.02 12.15 36.84
C ARG A 104 3.41 11.70 36.39
N GLY A 105 3.64 11.50 35.09
CA GLY A 105 4.92 11.07 34.52
C GLY A 105 5.19 9.56 34.64
N GLN A 106 4.20 8.75 34.99
CA GLN A 106 4.30 7.29 34.87
C GLN A 106 4.18 6.92 33.40
N GLY A 107 4.95 5.92 32.95
CA GLY A 107 5.10 5.66 31.52
C GLY A 107 5.18 4.19 31.18
N ILE A 108 4.66 3.85 30.01
CA ILE A 108 4.80 2.53 29.38
C ILE A 108 5.44 2.68 27.99
N GLU A 109 6.06 1.61 27.50
CA GLU A 109 6.49 1.46 26.12
C GLU A 109 5.84 0.22 25.51
N ILE A 110 5.32 0.38 24.30
CA ILE A 110 4.74 -0.66 23.46
C ILE A 110 5.68 -0.86 22.27
N THR A 111 6.17 -2.08 22.10
CA THR A 111 6.90 -2.49 20.89
C THR A 111 5.99 -3.33 20.01
N ASP A 112 5.67 -2.82 18.81
CA ASP A 112 4.76 -3.44 17.84
C ASP A 112 5.54 -3.89 16.60
N PHE A 113 5.36 -5.15 16.18
CA PHE A 113 5.96 -5.68 14.96
C PHE A 113 5.25 -6.97 14.48
N ALA A 114 5.48 -7.33 13.21
CA ALA A 114 5.12 -8.63 12.67
C ALA A 114 6.40 -9.43 12.40
N PRO A 115 6.53 -10.69 12.88
CA PRO A 115 7.79 -11.43 12.76
C PRO A 115 8.18 -11.66 11.31
N ARG A 116 9.44 -11.36 10.97
CA ARG A 116 10.02 -11.60 9.65
C ARG A 116 11.51 -11.88 9.74
N PHE A 117 11.94 -13.10 9.44
CA PHE A 117 13.36 -13.46 9.42
C PHE A 117 13.60 -14.78 8.68
N VAL A 118 14.86 -15.17 8.47
CA VAL A 118 15.19 -16.45 7.84
C VAL A 118 15.27 -17.54 8.90
N ARG A 119 14.49 -18.61 8.74
CA ARG A 119 14.54 -19.78 9.62
C ARG A 119 14.44 -21.05 8.77
N ARG A 120 15.32 -22.03 9.03
CA ARG A 120 15.39 -23.29 8.25
C ARG A 120 15.45 -23.05 6.74
N SER A 121 16.30 -22.10 6.33
CA SER A 121 16.53 -21.71 4.92
C SER A 121 15.28 -21.20 4.18
N ARG A 122 14.28 -20.69 4.90
CA ARG A 122 13.07 -20.07 4.33
C ARG A 122 12.73 -18.79 5.10
N PHE A 123 11.97 -17.89 4.49
CA PHE A 123 11.40 -16.77 5.23
C PHE A 123 10.33 -17.27 6.19
N PHE A 124 10.53 -16.99 7.47
CA PHE A 124 9.55 -17.13 8.54
C PHE A 124 8.80 -15.81 8.68
N LYS A 125 7.52 -15.82 8.29
CA LYS A 125 6.63 -14.65 8.25
C LYS A 125 5.19 -15.06 8.64
N PRO A 126 4.96 -15.53 9.88
CA PRO A 126 3.65 -15.99 10.30
C PRO A 126 2.63 -14.85 10.28
N THR A 127 1.34 -15.18 10.14
CA THR A 127 0.23 -14.23 10.32
C THR A 127 0.05 -13.93 11.81
N THR A 128 1.01 -13.23 12.41
CA THR A 128 1.07 -12.93 13.85
C THR A 128 1.52 -11.49 14.07
N LEU A 129 0.70 -10.70 14.75
CA LEU A 129 1.09 -9.41 15.32
C LEU A 129 1.63 -9.63 16.74
N VAL A 130 2.83 -9.12 17.01
CA VAL A 130 3.46 -9.16 18.32
C VAL A 130 3.43 -7.77 18.93
N ARG A 131 2.98 -7.68 20.18
CA ARG A 131 3.00 -6.46 20.99
C ARG A 131 3.64 -6.77 22.33
N ARG A 132 4.68 -6.03 22.69
CA ARG A 132 5.38 -6.17 23.98
C ARG A 132 5.21 -4.89 24.77
N VAL A 133 4.71 -4.99 26.00
CA VAL A 133 4.31 -3.82 26.81
C VAL A 133 5.07 -3.84 28.12
N LYS A 134 5.95 -2.86 28.33
CA LYS A 134 6.76 -2.77 29.56
C LYS A 134 6.57 -1.43 30.26
N PRO A 135 6.63 -1.39 31.60
CA PRO A 135 6.70 -0.12 32.33
C PRO A 135 8.09 0.49 32.13
N ILE A 136 8.14 1.80 31.88
CA ILE A 136 9.39 2.56 31.73
C ILE A 136 9.56 3.63 32.82
N ALA A 137 8.48 4.00 33.51
CA ALA A 137 8.51 4.91 34.66
C ALA A 137 7.34 4.66 35.61
N GLY A 138 7.60 4.62 36.92
CA GLY A 138 6.57 4.51 37.95
C GLY A 138 5.83 3.17 37.98
N ALA A 139 4.56 3.20 38.39
CA ALA A 139 3.66 2.04 38.48
C ALA A 139 2.38 2.30 37.66
N PRO A 140 2.50 2.41 36.32
CA PRO A 140 1.40 2.84 35.47
C PRO A 140 0.24 1.84 35.53
N ARG A 141 -0.98 2.37 35.52
CA ARG A 141 -2.21 1.57 35.40
C ARG A 141 -2.61 1.54 33.94
N ILE A 142 -2.80 0.34 33.39
CA ILE A 142 -3.16 0.13 31.99
C ILE A 142 -4.48 -0.61 31.84
N ARG A 143 -5.12 -0.43 30.69
CA ARG A 143 -6.26 -1.21 30.21
C ARG A 143 -5.94 -1.78 28.84
N VAL A 144 -6.24 -3.06 28.63
CA VAL A 144 -6.04 -3.74 27.35
C VAL A 144 -7.40 -4.15 26.80
N SER A 145 -7.69 -3.78 25.55
CA SER A 145 -8.92 -4.13 24.84
C SER A 145 -8.58 -4.70 23.47
N VAL A 146 -9.18 -5.85 23.14
CA VAL A 146 -8.99 -6.53 21.85
C VAL A 146 -10.36 -6.84 21.27
N ASP A 147 -10.78 -5.98 20.34
CA ASP A 147 -12.10 -6.00 19.72
C ASP A 147 -12.00 -6.52 18.29
N VAL A 148 -11.75 -7.83 18.16
CA VAL A 148 -11.81 -8.52 16.86
C VAL A 148 -13.24 -8.50 16.35
N ARG A 149 -13.40 -8.21 15.06
CA ARG A 149 -14.67 -8.38 14.33
C ARG A 149 -14.44 -9.10 13.02
N PHE A 150 -15.49 -9.71 12.49
CA PHE A 150 -15.50 -10.34 11.18
C PHE A 150 -16.56 -9.70 10.27
N GLU A 151 -16.47 -10.00 8.98
CA GLU A 151 -17.40 -9.55 7.93
C GLU A 151 -17.50 -8.03 7.93
N TRP A 152 -16.36 -7.36 7.74
CA TRP A 152 -16.28 -5.89 7.70
C TRP A 152 -16.80 -5.22 8.97
N GLY A 153 -16.63 -5.86 10.12
CA GLY A 153 -17.10 -5.33 11.40
C GLY A 153 -18.54 -5.69 11.76
N ARG A 154 -19.29 -6.41 10.91
CA ARG A 154 -20.70 -6.76 11.17
C ARG A 154 -20.85 -7.76 12.31
N ARG A 155 -19.94 -8.74 12.40
CA ARG A 155 -20.09 -9.89 13.28
C ARG A 155 -19.05 -9.89 14.38
N GLY A 156 -19.50 -10.14 15.61
CA GLY A 156 -18.61 -10.43 16.74
C GLY A 156 -18.16 -11.90 16.73
N PRO A 157 -16.93 -12.19 17.17
CA PRO A 157 -16.45 -13.57 17.30
C PRO A 157 -17.17 -14.32 18.41
N LEU A 158 -17.27 -15.65 18.27
CA LEU A 158 -17.46 -16.50 19.44
C LEU A 158 -16.14 -16.55 20.22
N MET A 159 -16.15 -16.11 21.48
CA MET A 159 -14.96 -16.12 22.31
C MET A 159 -14.85 -17.39 23.13
N THR A 160 -13.67 -18.03 23.09
CA THR A 160 -13.29 -19.10 24.03
C THR A 160 -11.96 -18.75 24.69
N GLN A 161 -11.62 -19.38 25.80
CA GLN A 161 -10.38 -19.14 26.53
C GLN A 161 -9.70 -20.44 26.94
N GLY A 162 -8.38 -20.43 26.95
CA GLY A 162 -7.55 -21.42 27.64
C GLY A 162 -6.89 -20.82 28.87
N SER A 163 -5.82 -21.46 29.35
CA SER A 163 -5.06 -20.99 30.53
C SER A 163 -4.23 -19.73 30.26
N SER A 164 -3.81 -19.52 29.01
CA SER A 164 -2.89 -18.45 28.60
C SER A 164 -3.27 -17.79 27.27
N HIS A 165 -4.49 -18.02 26.80
CA HIS A 165 -4.93 -17.48 25.51
C HIS A 165 -6.44 -17.25 25.43
N LEU A 166 -6.84 -16.30 24.58
CA LEU A 166 -8.19 -16.12 24.09
C LEU A 166 -8.27 -16.56 22.63
N ARG A 167 -9.38 -17.16 22.22
CA ARG A 167 -9.66 -17.47 20.81
C ARG A 167 -10.88 -16.67 20.37
N TYR A 168 -10.79 -16.12 19.18
CA TYR A 168 -11.85 -15.39 18.49
C TYR A 168 -12.26 -16.24 17.29
N VAL A 169 -13.33 -17.01 17.45
CA VAL A 169 -13.80 -17.99 16.47
C VAL A 169 -14.75 -17.28 15.50
N GLY A 170 -14.38 -17.22 14.23
CA GLY A 170 -15.22 -16.79 13.11
C GLY A 170 -15.54 -17.96 12.19
N ASP A 171 -16.39 -17.70 11.19
CA ASP A 171 -16.87 -18.74 10.27
C ASP A 171 -15.73 -19.27 9.36
N ALA A 172 -14.91 -18.35 8.82
CA ALA A 172 -13.86 -18.69 7.87
C ALA A 172 -12.48 -18.91 8.51
N PHE A 173 -12.21 -18.26 9.65
CA PHE A 173 -10.94 -18.39 10.36
C PHE A 173 -11.08 -18.13 11.87
N THR A 174 -10.16 -18.67 12.65
CA THR A 174 -10.06 -18.44 14.09
C THR A 174 -8.74 -17.73 14.40
N LEU A 175 -8.82 -16.67 15.21
CA LEU A 175 -7.64 -16.01 15.76
C LEU A 175 -7.38 -16.45 17.19
N ARG A 176 -6.10 -16.52 17.56
CA ARG A 176 -5.66 -16.71 18.93
C ARG A 176 -4.85 -15.52 19.39
N LEU A 177 -5.21 -14.99 20.55
CA LEU A 177 -4.38 -14.09 21.34
C LEU A 177 -3.74 -14.91 22.46
N THR A 178 -2.44 -15.18 22.36
CA THR A 178 -1.67 -15.75 23.48
C THR A 178 -1.06 -14.60 24.28
N THR A 179 -1.18 -14.62 25.60
CA THR A 179 -0.64 -13.59 26.49
C THR A 179 -0.30 -14.13 27.87
N ASP A 180 0.65 -13.50 28.55
CA ASP A 180 0.92 -13.71 29.97
C ASP A 180 0.31 -12.61 30.88
N ALA A 181 -0.51 -11.73 30.31
CA ALA A 181 -1.37 -10.81 31.05
C ALA A 181 -2.60 -11.54 31.64
N PRO A 182 -3.19 -11.07 32.75
CA PRO A 182 -4.35 -11.73 33.34
C PRO A 182 -5.57 -11.72 32.41
N LEU A 183 -5.98 -12.89 31.90
CA LEU A 183 -7.10 -13.01 30.95
C LEU A 183 -8.41 -12.45 31.49
N ALA A 184 -8.66 -12.59 32.80
CA ALA A 184 -9.83 -12.02 33.46
C ALA A 184 -9.87 -10.49 33.33
N HIS A 185 -8.72 -9.81 33.36
CA HIS A 185 -8.65 -8.36 33.17
C HIS A 185 -8.92 -7.96 31.72
N LEU A 186 -8.41 -8.72 30.74
CA LEU A 186 -8.70 -8.48 29.32
C LEU A 186 -10.20 -8.64 29.02
N LEU A 187 -10.80 -9.74 29.50
CA LEU A 187 -12.23 -10.04 29.27
C LEU A 187 -13.16 -9.00 29.92
N SER A 188 -12.83 -8.54 31.13
CA SER A 188 -13.60 -7.52 31.84
C SER A 188 -13.19 -6.08 31.52
N ARG A 189 -12.16 -5.89 30.70
CA ARG A 189 -11.50 -4.59 30.43
C ARG A 189 -11.10 -3.86 31.72
N GLN A 190 -10.76 -4.62 32.76
CA GLN A 190 -10.37 -4.09 34.06
C GLN A 190 -8.97 -3.47 33.98
N ALA A 191 -8.84 -2.23 34.44
CA ALA A 191 -7.55 -1.58 34.56
C ALA A 191 -6.70 -2.20 35.69
N PHE A 192 -5.41 -2.43 35.43
CA PHE A 192 -4.48 -3.04 36.38
C PHE A 192 -3.09 -2.37 36.32
N VAL A 193 -2.31 -2.52 37.39
CA VAL A 193 -0.94 -1.98 37.46
C VAL A 193 -0.01 -2.84 36.62
N LEU A 194 0.75 -2.23 35.71
CA LEU A 194 1.78 -2.89 34.93
C LEU A 194 3.08 -2.95 35.75
N THR A 195 3.35 -4.10 36.36
CA THR A 195 4.52 -4.30 37.25
C THR A 195 5.74 -4.91 36.53
N ARG A 196 5.52 -5.52 35.37
CA ARG A 196 6.54 -6.17 34.53
C ARG A 196 6.11 -6.11 33.07
N GLU A 197 6.97 -6.56 32.18
CA GLU A 197 6.62 -6.72 30.78
C GLU A 197 5.53 -7.79 30.59
N HIS A 198 4.59 -7.50 29.68
CA HIS A 198 3.58 -8.43 29.18
C HIS A 198 3.62 -8.50 27.67
N ASP A 199 3.48 -9.71 27.14
CA ASP A 199 3.54 -9.98 25.70
C ASP A 199 2.17 -10.41 25.18
N PHE A 200 1.86 -10.00 23.94
CA PHE A 200 0.61 -10.29 23.25
C PHE A 200 0.92 -10.75 21.83
N LEU A 201 0.61 -12.01 21.53
CA LEU A 201 0.77 -12.61 20.20
C LEU A 201 -0.63 -12.90 19.65
N LEU A 202 -1.07 -12.07 18.69
CA LEU A 202 -2.35 -12.24 18.00
C LEU A 202 -2.11 -12.79 16.59
N GLY A 203 -2.61 -13.98 16.30
CA GLY A 203 -2.44 -14.59 14.98
C GLY A 203 -3.31 -15.81 14.74
N ALA A 204 -2.86 -16.70 13.86
CA ALA A 204 -3.49 -18.00 13.64
C ALA A 204 -3.65 -18.80 14.94
N ASP A 205 -4.63 -19.70 14.99
CA ASP A 205 -4.95 -20.51 16.19
C ASP A 205 -3.93 -21.64 16.46
N GLU A 206 -2.68 -21.24 16.69
CA GLU A 206 -1.54 -22.13 16.91
C GLU A 206 -1.00 -21.99 18.34
N SER A 207 -0.58 -23.11 18.93
CA SER A 207 0.10 -23.11 20.23
C SER A 207 1.56 -22.73 20.10
N LEU A 208 2.04 -21.95 21.07
CA LEU A 208 3.46 -21.72 21.25
C LEU A 208 4.12 -22.99 21.80
N LEU A 209 5.31 -23.29 21.30
CA LEU A 209 6.14 -24.39 21.79
C LEU A 209 6.94 -23.98 23.04
N ASP A 210 7.41 -22.73 23.05
CA ASP A 210 8.21 -22.14 24.12
C ASP A 210 7.39 -21.12 24.92
N GLY A 211 7.98 -20.58 25.99
CA GLY A 211 7.39 -19.49 26.75
C GLY A 211 7.09 -18.27 25.87
N ILE A 212 5.98 -17.59 26.14
CA ILE A 212 5.56 -16.43 25.33
C ILE A 212 6.62 -15.32 25.33
N ALA A 213 7.20 -15.01 26.50
CA ALA A 213 8.22 -13.97 26.62
C ALA A 213 9.49 -14.30 25.82
N ASP A 214 9.93 -15.56 25.85
CA ASP A 214 11.08 -16.02 25.08
C ASP A 214 10.79 -15.98 23.58
N THR A 215 9.58 -16.40 23.18
CA THR A 215 9.13 -16.35 21.78
C THR A 215 9.05 -14.91 21.27
N ALA A 216 8.44 -14.01 22.02
CA ALA A 216 8.28 -12.60 21.64
C ALA A 216 9.65 -11.91 21.50
N ARG A 217 10.56 -12.15 22.46
CA ARG A 217 11.92 -11.61 22.43
C ARG A 217 12.74 -12.14 21.26
N LEU A 218 12.66 -13.46 21.00
CA LEU A 218 13.31 -14.08 19.85
C LEU A 218 12.80 -13.45 18.55
N PHE A 219 11.47 -13.35 18.40
CA PHE A 219 10.88 -12.76 17.19
C PHE A 219 11.29 -11.31 17.00
N GLU A 220 11.37 -10.50 18.07
CA GLU A 220 11.83 -9.11 17.97
C GLU A 220 13.30 -9.03 17.53
N GLN A 221 14.17 -9.80 18.16
CA GLN A 221 15.60 -9.81 17.86
C GLN A 221 15.88 -10.22 16.42
N GLU A 222 15.28 -11.32 15.98
CA GLU A 222 15.45 -11.83 14.62
C GLU A 222 14.83 -10.90 13.57
N THR A 223 13.66 -10.30 13.86
CA THR A 223 13.03 -9.33 12.95
C THR A 223 13.84 -8.04 12.82
N THR A 224 14.38 -7.54 13.93
CA THR A 224 15.28 -6.39 13.94
C THR A 224 16.55 -6.68 13.14
N ALA A 225 17.17 -7.85 13.36
CA ALA A 225 18.35 -8.29 12.62
C ALA A 225 18.07 -8.41 11.12
N TYR A 226 16.94 -9.01 10.74
CA TYR A 226 16.51 -9.13 9.36
C TYR A 226 16.42 -7.77 8.68
N TRP A 227 15.67 -6.83 9.26
CA TRP A 227 15.48 -5.52 8.64
C TRP A 227 16.77 -4.72 8.55
N ARG A 228 17.60 -4.72 9.59
CA ARG A 228 18.92 -4.05 9.53
C ARG A 228 19.80 -4.67 8.45
N GLN A 229 19.79 -5.99 8.30
CA GLN A 229 20.54 -6.66 7.24
C GLN A 229 19.98 -6.36 5.85
N TRP A 230 18.66 -6.23 5.72
CA TRP A 230 17.99 -5.87 4.46
C TRP A 230 18.35 -4.42 4.08
N THR A 231 18.12 -3.45 4.97
CA THR A 231 18.44 -2.04 4.74
C THR A 231 19.92 -1.81 4.43
N ARG A 232 20.83 -2.54 5.12
CA ARG A 232 22.28 -2.45 4.86
C ARG A 232 22.68 -2.80 3.43
N ARG A 233 21.87 -3.57 2.69
CA ARG A 233 22.17 -3.97 1.31
C ARG A 233 21.71 -2.96 0.27
N LEU A 234 20.95 -1.95 0.66
CA LEU A 234 20.42 -0.95 -0.25
C LEU A 234 21.50 0.04 -0.67
N HIS A 235 21.42 0.49 -1.92
CA HIS A 235 22.16 1.64 -2.42
C HIS A 235 21.41 2.92 -2.07
N ILE A 236 21.78 3.54 -0.95
CA ILE A 236 21.13 4.75 -0.43
C ILE A 236 21.93 5.99 -0.86
N PRO A 237 21.27 7.07 -1.33
CA PRO A 237 21.93 8.35 -1.62
C PRO A 237 22.50 9.00 -0.36
N LEU A 238 23.41 9.97 -0.51
CA LEU A 238 24.00 10.66 0.65
C LEU A 238 22.97 11.51 1.42
N GLU A 239 22.09 12.18 0.68
CA GLU A 239 21.06 13.07 1.23
C GLU A 239 19.76 12.29 1.52
N TRP A 240 19.00 12.76 2.51
CA TRP A 240 17.65 12.27 2.83
C TRP A 240 17.55 10.77 3.16
N GLN A 241 18.61 10.16 3.70
CA GLN A 241 18.66 8.72 4.00
C GLN A 241 17.48 8.23 4.83
N ASP A 242 17.10 8.97 5.87
CA ASP A 242 15.98 8.59 6.74
C ASP A 242 14.67 8.45 5.96
N ALA A 243 14.39 9.39 5.05
CA ALA A 243 13.21 9.37 4.20
C ALA A 243 13.27 8.21 3.18
N VAL A 244 14.41 8.03 2.53
CA VAL A 244 14.60 6.96 1.52
C VAL A 244 14.47 5.57 2.16
N ILE A 245 15.14 5.34 3.29
CA ILE A 245 15.07 4.07 4.02
C ILE A 245 13.64 3.80 4.49
N ARG A 246 12.96 4.80 5.04
CA ARG A 246 11.58 4.64 5.51
C ARG A 246 10.66 4.27 4.35
N ALA A 247 10.76 4.98 3.22
CA ALA A 247 9.99 4.71 2.02
C ALA A 247 10.30 3.30 1.47
N ALA A 248 11.57 2.92 1.36
CA ALA A 248 11.99 1.61 0.88
C ALA A 248 11.40 0.46 1.70
N ILE A 249 11.44 0.56 3.03
CA ILE A 249 10.82 -0.47 3.90
C ILE A 249 9.31 -0.49 3.71
N THR A 250 8.64 0.68 3.60
CA THR A 250 7.19 0.73 3.35
C THR A 250 6.81 0.08 2.02
N LEU A 251 7.57 0.33 0.96
CA LEU A 251 7.42 -0.34 -0.33
C LEU A 251 7.71 -1.84 -0.24
N LYS A 252 8.67 -2.26 0.60
CA LYS A 252 8.88 -3.68 0.86
C LYS A 252 7.69 -4.31 1.58
N LEU A 253 7.03 -3.58 2.48
CA LEU A 253 5.85 -4.05 3.21
C LEU A 253 4.60 -4.16 2.35
N SER A 254 4.49 -3.45 1.23
CA SER A 254 3.37 -3.58 0.28
C SER A 254 3.51 -4.80 -0.65
N LEU A 255 4.66 -5.48 -0.65
CA LEU A 255 4.85 -6.75 -1.35
C LEU A 255 4.14 -7.89 -0.62
N PHE A 256 3.25 -8.60 -1.30
CA PHE A 256 2.75 -9.89 -0.89
C PHE A 256 3.67 -11.00 -1.40
N GLU A 257 4.63 -11.39 -0.55
CA GLU A 257 5.76 -12.24 -0.96
C GLU A 257 5.36 -13.68 -1.32
N ASP A 258 4.14 -14.13 -0.99
CA ASP A 258 3.68 -15.46 -1.40
C ASP A 258 3.52 -15.57 -2.93
N THR A 259 2.96 -14.54 -3.55
CA THR A 259 2.72 -14.52 -5.01
C THR A 259 3.66 -13.59 -5.77
N GLY A 260 4.19 -12.56 -5.09
CA GLY A 260 4.96 -11.47 -5.70
C GLY A 260 4.13 -10.24 -6.06
N ALA A 261 2.82 -10.25 -5.79
CA ALA A 261 1.94 -9.10 -6.00
C ALA A 261 2.34 -7.92 -5.12
N ILE A 262 2.15 -6.69 -5.61
CA ILE A 262 2.43 -5.46 -4.86
C ILE A 262 1.12 -4.68 -4.75
N VAL A 263 0.63 -4.47 -3.53
CA VAL A 263 -0.61 -3.70 -3.34
C VAL A 263 -0.37 -2.22 -3.57
N ALA A 264 -1.34 -1.53 -4.18
CA ALA A 264 -1.28 -0.09 -4.36
C ALA A 264 -1.32 0.67 -3.02
N ALA A 265 -2.13 0.19 -2.07
CA ALA A 265 -2.09 0.62 -0.67
C ALA A 265 -2.55 -0.50 0.28
N MET A 266 -2.17 -0.40 1.55
CA MET A 266 -2.57 -1.35 2.60
C MET A 266 -3.96 -1.03 3.19
N THR A 267 -4.72 -0.15 2.55
CA THR A 267 -6.01 0.39 3.02
C THR A 267 -7.04 0.47 1.89
N THR A 268 -8.29 0.64 2.28
CA THR A 268 -9.41 0.94 1.38
C THR A 268 -10.16 2.17 1.86
N SER A 269 -10.86 2.84 0.94
CA SER A 269 -11.95 3.77 1.22
C SER A 269 -11.57 5.00 2.06
N ILE A 270 -10.30 5.38 2.03
CA ILE A 270 -9.85 6.69 2.49
C ILE A 270 -10.07 7.67 1.32
N PRO A 271 -10.80 8.78 1.53
CA PRO A 271 -11.14 9.72 0.46
C PRO A 271 -9.92 10.44 -0.10
N GLU A 272 -9.86 10.61 -1.42
CA GLU A 272 -8.88 11.47 -2.09
C GLU A 272 -8.99 12.94 -1.66
N ALA A 273 -10.23 13.41 -1.48
CA ALA A 273 -10.55 14.75 -1.00
C ALA A 273 -11.77 14.70 -0.05
N PRO A 274 -11.84 15.56 0.97
CA PRO A 274 -12.96 15.57 1.92
C PRO A 274 -14.32 15.66 1.22
N GLY A 275 -15.24 14.75 1.54
CA GLY A 275 -16.60 14.75 0.99
C GLY A 275 -16.76 14.37 -0.49
N SER A 276 -15.66 14.02 -1.19
CA SER A 276 -15.68 13.78 -2.65
C SER A 276 -16.23 12.42 -3.10
N GLN A 277 -16.50 11.49 -2.16
CA GLN A 277 -16.87 10.09 -2.44
C GLN A 277 -15.85 9.28 -3.26
N ARG A 278 -14.68 9.85 -3.55
CA ARG A 278 -13.55 9.20 -4.23
C ARG A 278 -12.81 8.28 -3.25
N ASN A 279 -13.47 7.17 -2.90
CA ASN A 279 -13.09 6.26 -1.83
C ASN A 279 -12.90 4.84 -2.38
N TRP A 280 -11.71 4.52 -2.89
CA TRP A 280 -11.47 3.23 -3.57
C TRP A 280 -10.77 2.19 -2.69
N ASP A 281 -10.98 0.92 -3.01
CA ASP A 281 -10.18 -0.17 -2.43
C ASP A 281 -8.87 -0.31 -3.20
N TYR A 282 -7.76 0.00 -2.53
CA TYR A 282 -6.41 0.00 -3.10
C TYR A 282 -5.60 -1.24 -2.66
N ARG A 283 -6.22 -2.22 -2.02
CA ARG A 283 -5.54 -3.43 -1.49
C ARG A 283 -5.22 -4.47 -2.56
N TYR A 284 -5.33 -4.09 -3.83
CA TYR A 284 -5.11 -4.93 -5.01
C TYR A 284 -3.83 -4.53 -5.74
N CYS A 285 -3.41 -5.36 -6.69
CA CYS A 285 -2.19 -5.17 -7.46
C CYS A 285 -2.51 -4.54 -8.82
N TRP A 286 -2.25 -3.24 -8.98
CA TRP A 286 -2.25 -2.58 -10.28
C TRP A 286 -0.91 -2.80 -10.97
N LEU A 287 -0.96 -3.08 -12.28
CA LEU A 287 0.25 -3.26 -13.09
C LEU A 287 1.10 -1.98 -13.13
N ARG A 288 0.44 -0.83 -13.21
CA ARG A 288 1.08 0.50 -13.20
C ARG A 288 1.79 0.77 -11.89
N ASP A 289 1.09 0.63 -10.78
CA ASP A 289 1.60 0.94 -9.45
C ASP A 289 2.76 0.00 -9.09
N ALA A 290 2.61 -1.30 -9.36
CA ALA A 290 3.66 -2.28 -9.15
C ALA A 290 4.92 -1.99 -9.98
N PHE A 291 4.78 -1.50 -11.22
CA PHE A 291 5.91 -1.05 -12.03
C PHE A 291 6.69 0.08 -11.33
N PHE A 292 6.02 1.12 -10.81
CA PHE A 292 6.69 2.21 -10.12
C PHE A 292 7.40 1.74 -8.83
N VAL A 293 6.77 0.83 -8.07
CA VAL A 293 7.39 0.26 -6.85
C VAL A 293 8.65 -0.53 -7.19
N VAL A 294 8.58 -1.40 -8.19
CA VAL A 294 9.73 -2.21 -8.63
C VAL A 294 10.85 -1.32 -9.14
N ARG A 295 10.54 -0.29 -9.92
CA ARG A 295 11.54 0.69 -10.39
C ARG A 295 12.23 1.38 -9.23
N ALA A 296 11.47 1.87 -8.24
CA ALA A 296 12.02 2.53 -7.06
C ALA A 296 12.93 1.58 -6.27
N LEU A 297 12.49 0.34 -5.99
CA LEU A 297 13.31 -0.65 -5.27
C LEU A 297 14.58 -1.05 -6.06
N ASN A 298 14.49 -1.17 -7.38
CA ASN A 298 15.64 -1.44 -8.24
C ASN A 298 16.68 -0.31 -8.23
N SER A 299 16.26 0.96 -8.18
CA SER A 299 17.20 2.09 -8.02
C SER A 299 17.98 2.04 -6.70
N LEU A 300 17.43 1.36 -5.68
CA LEU A 300 18.09 1.10 -4.41
C LEU A 300 18.83 -0.24 -4.38
N SER A 301 19.01 -0.90 -5.53
CA SER A 301 19.64 -2.22 -5.67
C SER A 301 18.93 -3.37 -4.93
N GLU A 302 17.63 -3.23 -4.62
CA GLU A 302 16.81 -4.33 -4.11
C GLU A 302 16.24 -5.13 -5.29
N VAL A 303 16.98 -6.16 -5.73
CA VAL A 303 16.60 -6.98 -6.89
C VAL A 303 15.75 -8.21 -6.53
N GLY A 304 15.67 -8.57 -5.25
CA GLY A 304 14.91 -9.75 -4.82
C GLY A 304 13.40 -9.57 -5.02
N THR A 305 12.89 -8.38 -4.72
CA THR A 305 11.48 -8.02 -4.92
C THR A 305 11.10 -8.01 -6.41
N LEU A 306 12.04 -7.61 -7.27
CA LEU A 306 11.84 -7.68 -8.73
C LEU A 306 11.61 -9.13 -9.17
N GLU A 307 12.42 -10.11 -8.75
CA GLU A 307 12.23 -11.51 -9.17
C GLU A 307 10.86 -12.08 -8.76
N ASP A 308 10.39 -11.75 -7.56
CA ASP A 308 9.07 -12.17 -7.09
C ASP A 308 7.95 -11.52 -7.92
N TYR A 309 8.04 -10.21 -8.19
CA TYR A 309 7.08 -9.52 -9.04
C TYR A 309 7.08 -10.04 -10.48
N LEU A 310 8.25 -10.30 -11.06
CA LEU A 310 8.36 -10.86 -12.42
C LEU A 310 7.67 -12.23 -12.54
N ARG A 311 7.76 -13.06 -11.50
CA ARG A 311 7.03 -14.33 -11.43
C ARG A 311 5.52 -14.08 -11.47
N TRP A 312 5.03 -13.13 -10.67
CA TRP A 312 3.62 -12.74 -10.66
C TRP A 312 3.16 -12.22 -12.03
N LEU A 313 3.93 -11.28 -12.60
CA LEU A 313 3.67 -10.65 -13.89
C LEU A 313 3.67 -11.68 -15.04
N SER A 314 4.60 -12.64 -15.02
CA SER A 314 4.64 -13.71 -16.03
C SER A 314 3.36 -14.55 -16.01
N ASN A 315 2.75 -14.79 -14.85
CA ASN A 315 1.47 -15.51 -14.78
C ASN A 315 0.35 -14.67 -15.41
N VAL A 316 0.32 -13.35 -15.18
CA VAL A 316 -0.64 -12.45 -15.82
C VAL A 316 -0.53 -12.51 -17.35
N VAL A 317 0.69 -12.42 -17.88
CA VAL A 317 0.94 -12.46 -19.33
C VAL A 317 0.52 -13.80 -19.94
N VAL A 318 0.87 -14.92 -19.28
CA VAL A 318 0.49 -16.26 -19.74
C VAL A 318 -1.02 -16.46 -19.71
N GLN A 319 -1.71 -16.01 -18.65
CA GLN A 319 -3.16 -16.12 -18.54
C GLN A 319 -3.91 -15.28 -19.58
N ALA A 320 -3.34 -14.16 -19.99
CA ALA A 320 -3.94 -13.32 -21.03
C ALA A 320 -3.88 -13.96 -22.42
N ASP A 321 -2.90 -14.84 -22.68
CA ASP A 321 -2.71 -15.57 -23.95
C ASP A 321 -2.81 -14.66 -25.20
N GLY A 322 -2.13 -13.50 -25.13
CA GLY A 322 -2.16 -12.49 -26.18
C GLY A 322 -3.48 -11.71 -26.29
N GLY A 323 -4.41 -11.86 -25.35
CA GLY A 323 -5.66 -11.10 -25.25
C GLY A 323 -5.56 -9.82 -24.41
N HIS A 324 -6.70 -9.34 -23.95
CA HIS A 324 -6.79 -8.17 -23.07
C HIS A 324 -6.24 -8.48 -21.67
N ILE A 325 -5.40 -7.58 -21.15
CA ILE A 325 -4.88 -7.60 -19.78
C ILE A 325 -5.64 -6.54 -18.97
N GLN A 326 -6.32 -6.97 -17.90
CA GLN A 326 -7.02 -6.05 -17.00
C GLN A 326 -6.02 -5.17 -16.20
N PRO A 327 -6.41 -3.95 -15.77
CA PRO A 327 -5.49 -3.01 -15.13
C PRO A 327 -4.97 -3.46 -13.77
N LEU A 328 -5.80 -4.19 -13.03
CA LEU A 328 -5.51 -4.67 -11.68
C LEU A 328 -6.03 -6.08 -11.44
N PHE A 329 -5.48 -6.74 -10.42
CA PHE A 329 -5.88 -8.08 -9.98
C PHE A 329 -5.85 -8.18 -8.47
N GLY A 330 -6.59 -9.15 -7.93
CA GLY A 330 -6.37 -9.63 -6.57
C GLY A 330 -4.92 -10.08 -6.38
N ILE A 331 -4.42 -10.03 -5.14
CA ILE A 331 -3.02 -10.39 -4.87
C ILE A 331 -2.71 -11.87 -5.14
N GLY A 332 -3.74 -12.71 -5.20
CA GLY A 332 -3.71 -14.11 -5.64
C GLY A 332 -3.98 -14.31 -7.14
N LEU A 333 -3.97 -13.25 -7.96
CA LEU A 333 -4.40 -13.22 -9.36
C LEU A 333 -5.91 -13.40 -9.57
N GLU A 334 -6.72 -13.17 -8.54
CA GLU A 334 -8.17 -13.13 -8.69
C GLU A 334 -8.55 -12.03 -9.71
N ARG A 335 -9.24 -12.42 -10.78
CA ARG A 335 -9.65 -11.49 -11.85
C ARG A 335 -10.88 -10.68 -11.45
N GLU A 336 -11.85 -11.37 -10.85
CA GLU A 336 -13.14 -10.81 -10.45
C GLU A 336 -13.03 -10.06 -9.11
N LEU A 337 -13.15 -8.74 -9.17
CA LEU A 337 -13.07 -7.82 -8.03
C LEU A 337 -14.35 -6.97 -7.90
N PRO A 338 -15.54 -7.61 -7.73
CA PRO A 338 -16.82 -6.91 -7.76
C PRO A 338 -16.88 -5.81 -6.69
N GLU A 339 -17.17 -4.58 -7.13
CA GLU A 339 -17.30 -3.44 -6.23
C GLU A 339 -18.63 -3.51 -5.47
N SER A 340 -18.57 -3.33 -4.14
CA SER A 340 -19.75 -3.26 -3.27
C SER A 340 -19.59 -2.17 -2.21
N ILE A 341 -20.71 -1.64 -1.73
CA ILE A 341 -20.73 -0.60 -0.69
C ILE A 341 -21.10 -1.20 0.67
N MET A 342 -20.24 -1.01 1.67
CA MET A 342 -20.48 -1.40 3.05
C MET A 342 -21.30 -0.33 3.79
N THR A 343 -22.63 -0.40 3.65
CA THR A 343 -23.58 0.61 4.18
C THR A 343 -23.61 0.74 5.70
N HIS A 344 -23.10 -0.26 6.45
CA HIS A 344 -23.05 -0.22 7.91
C HIS A 344 -21.80 0.49 8.46
N LEU A 345 -20.80 0.75 7.61
CA LEU A 345 -19.61 1.53 7.94
C LEU A 345 -19.83 2.98 7.53
N SER A 346 -19.52 3.90 8.44
CA SER A 346 -19.65 5.35 8.18
C SER A 346 -18.53 5.89 7.29
N GLY A 347 -17.39 5.21 7.22
CA GLY A 347 -16.21 5.63 6.45
C GLY A 347 -15.19 6.39 7.27
N TYR A 348 -14.05 6.70 6.64
CA TYR A 348 -12.96 7.45 7.25
C TYR A 348 -13.46 8.82 7.72
N ARG A 349 -13.44 9.11 9.03
CA ARG A 349 -14.04 10.33 9.63
C ARG A 349 -15.51 10.57 9.23
N GLY A 350 -16.27 9.50 9.01
CA GLY A 350 -17.66 9.59 8.52
C GLY A 350 -17.80 9.93 7.04
N MET A 351 -16.70 9.99 6.29
CA MET A 351 -16.70 10.23 4.85
C MET A 351 -16.88 8.91 4.09
N GLY A 352 -18.12 8.48 3.94
CA GLY A 352 -18.51 7.37 3.06
C GLY A 352 -18.51 7.76 1.57
N PRO A 353 -18.78 6.79 0.68
CA PRO A 353 -19.06 5.38 0.95
C PRO A 353 -17.80 4.57 1.27
N VAL A 354 -17.96 3.43 1.96
CA VAL A 354 -16.90 2.42 2.07
C VAL A 354 -17.08 1.40 0.95
N ARG A 355 -16.11 1.33 0.04
CA ARG A 355 -16.08 0.43 -1.11
C ARG A 355 -15.16 -0.76 -0.87
N VAL A 356 -15.59 -1.91 -1.34
CA VAL A 356 -14.85 -3.17 -1.28
C VAL A 356 -14.88 -3.77 -2.67
N GLY A 357 -13.74 -4.25 -3.17
CA GLY A 357 -13.59 -4.49 -4.60
C GLY A 357 -13.28 -3.20 -5.34
N ASN A 358 -13.06 -3.29 -6.65
CA ASN A 358 -12.74 -2.13 -7.45
C ASN A 358 -13.19 -2.31 -8.89
N GLN A 359 -14.08 -1.44 -9.36
CA GLN A 359 -14.67 -1.53 -10.71
C GLN A 359 -13.63 -1.41 -11.83
N ALA A 360 -12.45 -0.83 -11.57
CA ALA A 360 -11.43 -0.67 -12.61
C ALA A 360 -10.97 -2.00 -13.25
N GLN A 361 -11.30 -3.16 -12.67
CA GLN A 361 -11.11 -4.46 -13.31
C GLN A 361 -11.85 -4.61 -14.66
N GLU A 362 -12.95 -3.87 -14.85
CA GLU A 362 -13.79 -3.90 -16.06
C GLU A 362 -13.27 -2.95 -17.14
N HIS A 363 -12.33 -2.07 -16.79
CA HIS A 363 -11.87 -1.02 -17.68
C HIS A 363 -10.83 -1.53 -18.68
N PHE A 364 -10.95 -1.08 -19.92
CA PHE A 364 -9.83 -1.16 -20.87
C PHE A 364 -8.89 0.01 -20.59
N GLN A 365 -7.65 -0.29 -20.21
CA GLN A 365 -6.54 0.67 -20.12
C GLN A 365 -5.39 0.11 -20.96
N HIS A 366 -4.98 0.82 -22.00
CA HIS A 366 -3.95 0.34 -22.92
C HIS A 366 -2.52 0.60 -22.39
N ASP A 367 -2.36 1.47 -21.37
CA ASP A 367 -1.07 1.71 -20.71
C ASP A 367 -0.48 0.46 -20.04
N VAL A 368 -1.32 -0.51 -19.66
CA VAL A 368 -0.96 -1.78 -19.02
C VAL A 368 0.09 -2.56 -19.81
N TYR A 369 0.04 -2.51 -21.15
CA TYR A 369 0.99 -3.22 -22.01
C TYR A 369 2.39 -2.63 -21.87
N GLY A 370 2.48 -1.30 -21.77
CA GLY A 370 3.71 -0.59 -21.42
C GLY A 370 4.23 -0.96 -20.06
N ASN A 371 3.36 -0.93 -19.03
CA ASN A 371 3.72 -1.26 -17.65
C ASN A 371 4.28 -2.69 -17.52
N VAL A 372 3.71 -3.65 -18.24
CA VAL A 372 4.18 -5.05 -18.29
C VAL A 372 5.57 -5.13 -18.90
N VAL A 373 5.77 -4.59 -20.11
CA VAL A 373 7.06 -4.72 -20.81
C VAL A 373 8.16 -3.94 -20.09
N LEU A 374 7.88 -2.72 -19.65
CA LEU A 374 8.83 -1.90 -18.88
C LEU A 374 9.21 -2.58 -17.55
N GLY A 375 8.23 -3.13 -16.83
CA GLY A 375 8.47 -3.88 -15.60
C GLY A 375 9.32 -5.13 -15.82
N ALA A 376 9.16 -5.79 -16.97
CA ALA A 376 9.90 -7.00 -17.31
C ALA A 376 11.28 -6.74 -17.95
N ALA A 377 11.52 -5.56 -18.54
CA ALA A 377 12.70 -5.29 -19.35
C ALA A 377 14.02 -5.54 -18.60
N GLN A 378 14.11 -5.12 -17.33
CA GLN A 378 15.33 -5.30 -16.54
C GLN A 378 15.74 -6.77 -16.38
N ALA A 379 14.79 -7.72 -16.46
CA ALA A 379 15.04 -9.16 -16.34
C ALA A 379 16.02 -9.71 -17.40
N PHE A 380 16.14 -9.03 -18.54
CA PHE A 380 17.02 -9.40 -19.65
C PHE A 380 18.44 -8.83 -19.46
N HIS A 381 18.55 -7.67 -18.80
CA HIS A 381 19.79 -6.90 -18.67
C HIS A 381 20.56 -7.19 -17.38
N ASP A 382 19.86 -7.38 -16.25
CA ASP A 382 20.48 -7.47 -14.94
C ASP A 382 21.12 -8.84 -14.71
N GLN A 383 22.45 -8.86 -14.57
CA GLN A 383 23.22 -10.10 -14.38
C GLN A 383 23.16 -10.63 -12.94
N ARG A 384 22.59 -9.87 -11.99
CA ARG A 384 22.48 -10.28 -10.58
C ARG A 384 21.30 -11.23 -10.33
N LEU A 385 20.33 -11.30 -11.24
CA LEU A 385 19.14 -12.13 -11.09
C LEU A 385 19.49 -13.61 -11.19
N LEU A 386 18.86 -14.42 -10.35
CA LEU A 386 19.03 -15.87 -10.36
C LEU A 386 18.29 -16.49 -11.55
N HIS A 387 17.14 -15.93 -11.92
CA HIS A 387 16.31 -16.37 -13.03
C HIS A 387 16.18 -15.26 -14.08
N ARG A 388 17.22 -15.12 -14.90
CA ARG A 388 17.22 -14.14 -16.00
C ARG A 388 16.23 -14.55 -17.08
N ALA A 389 15.58 -13.54 -17.67
CA ALA A 389 14.68 -13.75 -18.80
C ALA A 389 15.48 -14.05 -20.08
N GLY A 390 14.96 -14.95 -20.90
CA GLY A 390 15.54 -15.38 -22.17
C GLY A 390 14.55 -15.32 -23.33
N ALA A 391 14.85 -16.05 -24.40
CA ALA A 391 14.05 -16.01 -25.63
C ALA A 391 12.58 -16.41 -25.42
N ALA A 392 12.29 -17.35 -24.52
CA ALA A 392 10.92 -17.79 -24.24
C ALA A 392 10.10 -16.71 -23.52
N GLU A 393 10.71 -15.98 -22.58
CA GLU A 393 10.07 -14.84 -21.92
C GLU A 393 9.87 -13.69 -22.92
N PHE A 394 10.84 -13.47 -23.81
CA PHE A 394 10.74 -12.45 -24.85
C PHE A 394 9.56 -12.71 -25.79
N GLU A 395 9.40 -13.93 -26.31
CA GLU A 395 8.27 -14.30 -27.18
C GLU A 395 6.89 -14.02 -26.52
N ARG A 396 6.77 -14.24 -25.21
CA ARG A 396 5.56 -13.89 -24.45
C ARG A 396 5.35 -12.38 -24.36
N LEU A 397 6.41 -11.61 -24.15
CA LEU A 397 6.34 -10.14 -24.15
C LEU A 397 6.08 -9.57 -25.54
N GLU A 398 6.48 -10.26 -26.61
CA GLU A 398 6.13 -9.87 -27.98
C GLU A 398 4.62 -9.90 -28.18
N ALA A 399 3.91 -10.92 -27.67
CA ALA A 399 2.45 -10.94 -27.71
C ALA A 399 1.80 -9.73 -27.00
N VAL A 400 2.42 -9.25 -25.91
CA VAL A 400 2.02 -8.01 -25.21
C VAL A 400 2.28 -6.79 -26.09
N GLY A 401 3.44 -6.73 -26.75
CA GLY A 401 3.78 -5.69 -27.72
C GLY A 401 2.83 -5.62 -28.90
N GLU A 402 2.40 -6.78 -29.44
CA GLU A 402 1.42 -6.84 -30.52
C GLU A 402 0.08 -6.24 -30.11
N GLN A 403 -0.33 -6.39 -28.84
CA GLN A 403 -1.52 -5.72 -28.32
C GLN A 403 -1.33 -4.22 -28.18
N ALA A 404 -0.15 -3.77 -27.71
CA ALA A 404 0.19 -2.35 -27.68
C ALA A 404 0.12 -1.71 -29.09
N LEU A 405 0.65 -2.38 -30.11
CA LEU A 405 0.59 -1.93 -31.50
C LEU A 405 -0.84 -1.81 -32.04
N LYS A 406 -1.72 -2.73 -31.65
CA LYS A 406 -3.12 -2.73 -32.10
C LYS A 406 -3.97 -1.65 -31.43
N THR A 407 -3.59 -1.21 -30.23
CA THR A 407 -4.48 -0.45 -29.34
C THR A 407 -4.01 0.95 -28.98
N TYR A 408 -2.76 1.34 -29.29
CA TYR A 408 -2.20 2.64 -28.89
C TYR A 408 -2.99 3.86 -29.36
N ASP A 409 -3.73 3.73 -30.47
CA ASP A 409 -4.55 4.79 -31.05
C ASP A 409 -6.06 4.56 -30.84
N GLN A 410 -6.43 3.65 -29.94
CA GLN A 410 -7.81 3.32 -29.61
C GLN A 410 -8.23 3.98 -28.29
N PRO A 411 -9.50 4.42 -28.17
CA PRO A 411 -9.99 5.01 -26.93
C PRO A 411 -9.97 4.05 -25.74
N ASP A 412 -9.59 4.54 -24.57
CA ASP A 412 -9.54 3.80 -23.30
C ASP A 412 -9.91 4.69 -22.10
N ALA A 413 -9.93 4.12 -20.90
CA ALA A 413 -10.28 4.86 -19.68
C ALA A 413 -9.16 5.80 -19.17
N GLY A 414 -7.99 5.78 -19.81
CA GLY A 414 -6.78 6.47 -19.36
C GLY A 414 -6.23 5.93 -18.03
N MET A 415 -5.06 6.43 -17.63
CA MET A 415 -4.40 5.98 -16.40
C MET A 415 -5.10 6.41 -15.10
N TRP A 416 -6.01 7.38 -15.20
CA TRP A 416 -6.85 7.85 -14.09
C TRP A 416 -8.19 7.13 -14.00
N GLU A 417 -8.42 6.12 -14.84
CA GLU A 417 -9.54 5.18 -14.76
C GLU A 417 -10.93 5.86 -14.82
N LEU A 418 -11.07 6.80 -15.75
CA LEU A 418 -12.30 7.58 -15.92
C LEU A 418 -13.47 6.64 -16.29
N ARG A 419 -14.57 6.69 -15.53
CA ARG A 419 -15.68 5.74 -15.66
C ARG A 419 -16.61 6.03 -16.82
N THR A 420 -16.81 7.30 -17.16
CA THR A 420 -17.77 7.70 -18.22
C THR A 420 -17.13 8.21 -19.50
N ARG A 421 -15.80 8.21 -19.58
CA ARG A 421 -15.07 8.78 -20.72
C ARG A 421 -14.04 7.80 -21.25
N ALA A 422 -14.07 7.64 -22.57
CA ALA A 422 -13.00 6.98 -23.29
C ALA A 422 -12.43 7.93 -24.34
N ARG A 423 -11.10 8.07 -24.36
CA ARG A 423 -10.36 8.86 -25.35
C ARG A 423 -9.06 8.15 -25.71
N VAL A 424 -8.45 8.54 -26.83
CA VAL A 424 -7.09 8.12 -27.15
C VAL A 424 -6.15 8.94 -26.26
N HIS A 425 -5.94 8.47 -25.03
CA HIS A 425 -5.16 9.18 -24.03
C HIS A 425 -3.68 9.19 -24.41
N THR A 426 -3.06 10.37 -24.34
CA THR A 426 -1.64 10.57 -24.67
C THR A 426 -0.75 9.68 -23.81
N SER A 427 -1.06 9.56 -22.52
CA SER A 427 -0.35 8.67 -21.59
C SER A 427 -0.44 7.20 -21.98
N SER A 428 -1.62 6.74 -22.42
CA SER A 428 -1.81 5.35 -22.84
C SER A 428 -1.03 5.04 -24.12
N ALA A 429 -1.11 5.93 -25.12
CA ALA A 429 -0.35 5.80 -26.35
C ALA A 429 1.16 5.82 -26.11
N LEU A 430 1.63 6.69 -25.21
CA LEU A 430 3.01 6.78 -24.75
C LEU A 430 3.51 5.46 -24.15
N MET A 431 2.70 4.83 -23.30
CA MET A 431 3.08 3.56 -22.66
C MET A 431 3.06 2.39 -23.65
N CYS A 432 2.14 2.37 -24.61
CA CYS A 432 2.19 1.43 -25.73
C CYS A 432 3.45 1.61 -26.58
N TRP A 433 3.86 2.85 -26.84
CA TRP A 433 5.14 3.14 -27.52
C TRP A 433 6.32 2.59 -26.70
N ALA A 434 6.31 2.81 -25.39
CA ALA A 434 7.38 2.35 -24.52
C ALA A 434 7.51 0.83 -24.54
N ALA A 435 6.40 0.08 -24.63
CA ALA A 435 6.45 -1.36 -24.83
C ALA A 435 7.26 -1.74 -26.08
N CYS A 436 6.94 -1.13 -27.23
CA CYS A 436 7.61 -1.43 -28.49
C CYS A 436 9.08 -1.02 -28.47
N ASP A 437 9.41 0.17 -27.95
CA ASP A 437 10.80 0.61 -27.82
C ASP A 437 11.62 -0.34 -26.94
N ARG A 438 11.07 -0.77 -25.79
CA ARG A 438 11.78 -1.70 -24.89
C ARG A 438 11.92 -3.10 -25.49
N LEU A 439 10.93 -3.61 -26.23
CA LEU A 439 11.06 -4.87 -26.96
C LEU A 439 12.20 -4.81 -27.99
N GLY A 440 12.35 -3.71 -28.71
CA GLY A 440 13.48 -3.49 -29.62
C GLY A 440 14.83 -3.57 -28.90
N LYS A 441 14.95 -2.91 -27.74
CA LYS A 441 16.17 -2.93 -26.91
C LYS A 441 16.48 -4.31 -26.33
N ILE A 442 15.45 -5.06 -25.92
CA ILE A 442 15.60 -6.46 -25.45
C ILE A 442 16.07 -7.36 -26.59
N ALA A 443 15.50 -7.22 -27.79
CA ALA A 443 15.88 -8.00 -28.96
C ALA A 443 17.38 -7.83 -29.32
N VAL A 444 17.93 -6.63 -29.17
CA VAL A 444 19.38 -6.37 -29.33
C VAL A 444 20.20 -7.20 -28.34
N VAL A 445 19.80 -7.25 -27.06
CA VAL A 445 20.49 -8.04 -26.02
C VAL A 445 20.41 -9.53 -26.32
N LEU A 446 19.27 -10.00 -26.83
CA LEU A 446 19.07 -11.38 -27.25
C LEU A 446 19.69 -11.72 -28.61
N LYS A 447 20.32 -10.73 -29.27
CA LYS A 447 20.95 -10.85 -30.60
C LYS A 447 19.98 -11.30 -31.70
N GLN A 448 18.77 -10.73 -31.68
CA GLN A 448 17.72 -10.95 -32.68
C GLN A 448 17.51 -9.69 -33.54
N PRO A 449 18.36 -9.43 -34.55
CA PRO A 449 18.35 -8.16 -35.30
C PRO A 449 17.02 -7.90 -36.03
N GLU A 450 16.41 -8.92 -36.64
CA GLU A 450 15.13 -8.77 -37.35
C GLU A 450 14.01 -8.32 -36.41
N ARG A 451 13.99 -8.84 -35.16
CA ARG A 451 13.02 -8.44 -34.15
C ARG A 451 13.33 -7.05 -33.59
N ALA A 452 14.61 -6.70 -33.44
CA ALA A 452 15.01 -5.36 -33.04
C ALA A 452 14.54 -4.30 -34.05
N ASP A 453 14.72 -4.57 -35.35
CA ASP A 453 14.27 -3.68 -36.44
C ASP A 453 12.73 -3.60 -36.49
N TYR A 454 12.03 -4.73 -36.31
CA TYR A 454 10.57 -4.77 -36.26
C TYR A 454 10.01 -3.84 -35.18
N TRP A 455 10.44 -4.04 -33.93
CA TRP A 455 9.91 -3.29 -32.80
C TRP A 455 10.34 -1.82 -32.80
N SER A 456 11.60 -1.53 -33.13
CA SER A 456 12.08 -0.14 -33.22
C SER A 456 11.43 0.63 -34.37
N GLY A 457 11.19 -0.02 -35.51
CA GLY A 457 10.46 0.58 -36.63
C GLY A 457 9.03 0.96 -36.26
N HIS A 458 8.31 0.08 -35.57
CA HIS A 458 6.98 0.41 -35.06
C HIS A 458 7.00 1.53 -34.01
N ALA A 459 7.95 1.49 -33.06
CA ALA A 459 8.10 2.54 -32.06
C ALA A 459 8.35 3.91 -32.73
N ALA A 460 9.15 3.99 -33.79
CA ALA A 460 9.40 5.24 -34.52
C ALA A 460 8.11 5.80 -35.17
N VAL A 461 7.29 4.93 -35.78
CA VAL A 461 6.00 5.33 -36.37
C VAL A 461 5.04 5.86 -35.29
N MET A 462 4.93 5.15 -34.16
CA MET A 462 4.10 5.56 -33.03
C MET A 462 4.57 6.90 -32.45
N GLN A 463 5.87 7.08 -32.26
CA GLN A 463 6.44 8.32 -31.73
C GLN A 463 6.10 9.53 -32.61
N ALA A 464 6.29 9.41 -33.92
CA ALA A 464 5.97 10.48 -34.87
C ALA A 464 4.48 10.85 -34.82
N ARG A 465 3.60 9.85 -34.67
CA ARG A 465 2.15 10.08 -34.57
C ARG A 465 1.76 10.72 -33.24
N ILE A 466 2.24 10.20 -32.11
CA ILE A 466 1.96 10.75 -30.78
C ILE A 466 2.42 12.22 -30.70
N LEU A 467 3.65 12.52 -31.14
CA LEU A 467 4.18 13.89 -31.14
C LEU A 467 3.35 14.87 -31.99
N LYS A 468 2.66 14.37 -33.01
CA LYS A 468 1.81 15.17 -33.89
C LYS A 468 0.40 15.32 -33.32
N GLU A 469 -0.22 14.22 -32.89
CA GLU A 469 -1.64 14.20 -32.52
C GLU A 469 -1.90 14.63 -31.07
N ALA A 470 -0.92 14.47 -30.17
CA ALA A 470 -1.03 14.96 -28.80
C ALA A 470 -0.65 16.44 -28.64
N TRP A 471 0.00 17.06 -29.62
CA TRP A 471 0.37 18.47 -29.56
C TRP A 471 -0.84 19.38 -29.83
N SER A 472 -1.16 20.25 -28.89
CA SER A 472 -2.18 21.28 -29.07
C SER A 472 -1.53 22.60 -29.45
N GLU A 473 -1.74 23.05 -30.70
CA GLU A 473 -1.28 24.37 -31.16
C GLU A 473 -1.96 25.51 -30.40
N GLU A 474 -3.19 25.32 -29.91
CA GLU A 474 -3.90 26.32 -29.12
C GLU A 474 -3.29 26.49 -27.73
N ARG A 475 -2.95 25.39 -27.06
CA ARG A 475 -2.37 25.41 -25.71
C ARG A 475 -0.85 25.57 -25.70
N GLN A 476 -0.19 25.37 -26.84
CA GLN A 476 1.27 25.25 -26.94
C GLN A 476 1.82 24.21 -25.95
N ALA A 477 1.15 23.07 -25.84
CA ALA A 477 1.47 22.00 -24.91
C ALA A 477 1.00 20.64 -25.45
N PHE A 478 1.60 19.55 -24.97
CA PHE A 478 1.04 18.21 -25.13
C PHE A 478 -0.22 18.06 -24.26
N ALA A 479 -1.33 17.69 -24.89
CA ALA A 479 -2.63 17.53 -24.27
C ALA A 479 -2.85 16.11 -23.74
N GLU A 480 -3.88 15.95 -22.92
CA GLU A 480 -4.34 14.69 -22.31
C GLU A 480 -4.63 13.54 -23.28
N SER A 481 -4.97 13.85 -24.52
CA SER A 481 -5.48 12.95 -25.54
C SER A 481 -5.23 13.48 -26.95
N PHE A 482 -5.30 12.60 -27.93
CA PHE A 482 -5.13 12.98 -29.34
C PHE A 482 -6.24 13.92 -29.81
N GLY A 483 -5.85 15.05 -30.41
CA GLY A 483 -6.76 16.12 -30.83
C GLY A 483 -7.48 16.82 -29.67
N GLY A 484 -7.08 16.54 -28.42
CA GLY A 484 -7.60 17.19 -27.22
C GLY A 484 -6.91 18.51 -26.92
N ASN A 485 -7.44 19.22 -25.93
CA ASN A 485 -6.96 20.53 -25.49
C ASN A 485 -6.83 20.61 -23.96
N SER A 486 -7.15 19.53 -23.24
CA SER A 486 -7.10 19.54 -21.77
C SER A 486 -5.69 19.22 -21.29
N LEU A 487 -5.25 19.88 -20.23
CA LEU A 487 -3.97 19.61 -19.58
C LEU A 487 -4.08 18.48 -18.54
N ASP A 488 -3.10 17.58 -18.56
CA ASP A 488 -2.98 16.44 -17.66
C ASP A 488 -1.50 16.19 -17.32
N ALA A 489 -1.19 16.04 -16.04
CA ALA A 489 0.18 15.86 -15.56
C ALA A 489 0.83 14.55 -16.02
N SER A 490 0.04 13.56 -16.48
CA SER A 490 0.56 12.29 -17.00
C SER A 490 1.46 12.45 -18.24
N VAL A 491 1.36 13.56 -18.99
CA VAL A 491 2.25 13.81 -20.14
C VAL A 491 3.70 14.07 -19.71
N LEU A 492 3.95 14.39 -18.44
CA LEU A 492 5.31 14.53 -17.89
C LEU A 492 6.07 13.19 -17.92
N LEU A 493 5.36 12.06 -17.94
CA LEU A 493 5.96 10.73 -18.08
C LEU A 493 6.71 10.54 -19.42
N MET A 494 6.55 11.43 -20.39
CA MET A 494 7.34 11.41 -21.62
C MET A 494 8.85 11.39 -21.35
N ILE A 495 9.33 12.13 -20.34
CA ILE A 495 10.76 12.12 -19.98
C ILE A 495 11.14 10.84 -19.25
N GLU A 496 10.29 10.40 -18.33
CA GLU A 496 10.51 9.21 -17.55
C GLU A 496 10.74 7.96 -18.42
N VAL A 497 9.97 7.79 -19.50
CA VAL A 497 10.14 6.65 -20.40
C VAL A 497 11.16 6.91 -21.53
N GLY A 498 11.73 8.12 -21.59
CA GLY A 498 12.71 8.53 -22.60
C GLY A 498 12.10 8.74 -23.99
N PHE A 499 10.88 9.27 -24.05
CA PHE A 499 10.11 9.47 -25.28
C PHE A 499 10.51 10.72 -26.06
N ILE A 500 10.90 11.79 -25.36
CA ILE A 500 11.29 13.06 -25.96
C ILE A 500 12.54 13.60 -25.26
N ASP A 501 13.34 14.41 -25.96
CA ASP A 501 14.45 15.11 -25.34
C ASP A 501 13.90 16.09 -24.28
N PRO A 502 14.40 16.08 -23.04
CA PRO A 502 14.00 17.05 -22.01
C PRO A 502 14.16 18.51 -22.44
N LYS A 503 15.03 18.79 -23.42
CA LYS A 503 15.26 20.12 -23.96
C LYS A 503 14.45 20.43 -25.22
N ASP A 504 13.54 19.54 -25.65
CA ASP A 504 12.62 19.85 -26.74
C ASP A 504 11.77 21.07 -26.33
N PRO A 505 11.74 22.15 -27.13
CA PRO A 505 10.98 23.36 -26.79
C PRO A 505 9.49 23.10 -26.51
N ARG A 506 8.90 22.09 -27.15
CA ARG A 506 7.50 21.70 -26.93
C ARG A 506 7.30 21.07 -25.56
N PHE A 507 8.27 20.29 -25.08
CA PHE A 507 8.20 19.69 -23.75
C PHE A 507 8.36 20.76 -22.67
N ILE A 508 9.33 21.66 -22.80
CA ILE A 508 9.50 22.80 -21.88
C ILE A 508 8.21 23.63 -21.82
N ALA A 509 7.63 24.00 -22.97
CA ALA A 509 6.37 24.74 -23.01
C ALA A 509 5.22 23.97 -22.36
N THR A 510 5.21 22.64 -22.47
CA THR A 510 4.23 21.78 -21.77
C THR A 510 4.41 21.85 -20.26
N VAL A 511 5.64 21.78 -19.75
CA VAL A 511 5.93 21.92 -18.31
C VAL A 511 5.44 23.28 -17.81
N ASP A 512 5.83 24.37 -18.47
CA ASP A 512 5.40 25.73 -18.12
C ASP A 512 3.87 25.89 -18.09
N ALA A 513 3.19 25.29 -19.08
CA ALA A 513 1.73 25.30 -19.15
C ALA A 513 1.11 24.49 -17.99
N LEU A 514 1.64 23.32 -17.66
CA LEU A 514 1.16 22.50 -16.55
C LEU A 514 1.40 23.19 -15.20
N GLU A 515 2.55 23.85 -15.00
CA GLU A 515 2.82 24.65 -13.80
C GLU A 515 1.79 25.77 -13.63
N THR A 516 1.51 26.49 -14.72
CA THR A 516 0.57 27.61 -14.69
C THR A 516 -0.86 27.18 -14.34
N HIS A 517 -1.30 26.02 -14.84
CA HIS A 517 -2.72 25.64 -14.79
C HIS A 517 -3.04 24.58 -13.72
N LEU A 518 -2.11 23.65 -13.45
CA LEU A 518 -2.35 22.53 -12.55
C LEU A 518 -1.76 22.73 -11.16
N CYS A 519 -0.79 23.61 -10.98
CA CYS A 519 -0.19 23.84 -9.68
C CYS A 519 -1.04 24.73 -8.76
N ASP A 520 -0.98 24.40 -7.48
CA ASP A 520 -1.39 25.25 -6.37
C ASP A 520 -0.20 25.32 -5.40
N GLY A 521 0.53 26.45 -5.48
CA GLY A 521 1.82 26.60 -4.82
C GLY A 521 2.82 25.52 -5.25
N PRO A 522 3.47 24.82 -4.30
CA PRO A 522 4.48 23.81 -4.63
C PRO A 522 3.86 22.49 -5.11
N TYR A 523 2.53 22.33 -5.12
CA TYR A 523 1.87 21.06 -5.41
C TYR A 523 1.17 21.07 -6.77
N MET A 524 1.07 19.92 -7.45
CA MET A 524 0.43 19.77 -8.76
C MET A 524 -0.79 18.84 -8.71
N ARG A 525 -1.90 19.24 -9.33
CA ARG A 525 -3.10 18.40 -9.54
C ARG A 525 -2.93 17.45 -10.72
N ARG A 526 -3.77 16.41 -10.79
CA ARG A 526 -3.74 15.40 -11.86
C ARG A 526 -4.06 15.99 -13.24
N TYR A 527 -5.16 16.72 -13.35
CA TYR A 527 -5.67 17.26 -14.61
C TYR A 527 -6.64 18.43 -14.36
N GLU A 528 -6.91 19.21 -15.41
CA GLU A 528 -7.79 20.39 -15.31
C GLU A 528 -9.28 20.08 -15.56
N ALA A 529 -9.56 19.04 -16.35
CA ALA A 529 -10.91 18.72 -16.79
C ALA A 529 -11.73 18.11 -15.64
N PRO A 530 -13.04 18.39 -15.52
CA PRO A 530 -13.88 17.70 -14.53
C PRO A 530 -14.00 16.21 -14.88
N ASP A 531 -13.87 15.32 -13.92
CA ASP A 531 -14.09 13.86 -14.05
C ASP A 531 -15.54 13.48 -13.67
N ASP A 532 -15.78 12.20 -13.40
CA ASP A 532 -17.07 11.66 -12.95
C ASP A 532 -17.53 12.21 -11.58
N PHE A 533 -16.63 12.85 -10.84
CA PHE A 533 -16.79 13.36 -9.49
C PHE A 533 -16.51 14.89 -9.40
N GLY A 534 -16.42 15.57 -10.55
CA GLY A 534 -16.17 17.02 -10.63
C GLY A 534 -14.70 17.37 -10.85
N LYS A 535 -14.30 18.62 -10.57
CA LYS A 535 -12.89 19.01 -10.73
C LYS A 535 -12.06 18.47 -9.56
N PRO A 536 -10.80 18.05 -9.78
CA PRO A 536 -9.89 17.73 -8.70
C PRO A 536 -9.66 18.94 -7.79
N GLU A 537 -9.93 18.77 -6.50
CA GLU A 537 -9.75 19.81 -5.47
C GLU A 537 -8.40 19.72 -4.77
N THR A 538 -7.80 18.53 -4.75
CA THR A 538 -6.53 18.25 -4.08
C THR A 538 -5.41 18.00 -5.07
N ALA A 539 -4.21 18.43 -4.71
CA ALA A 539 -3.00 18.06 -5.44
C ALA A 539 -2.64 16.60 -5.20
N PHE A 540 -1.92 15.99 -6.15
CA PHE A 540 -1.45 14.63 -6.03
C PHE A 540 0.08 14.61 -5.95
N ASN A 541 0.62 14.03 -4.87
CA ASN A 541 2.06 14.09 -4.58
C ASN A 541 2.90 13.53 -5.73
N ILE A 542 2.45 12.46 -6.40
CA ILE A 542 3.21 11.87 -7.52
C ILE A 542 3.36 12.84 -8.70
N CYS A 543 2.32 13.62 -9.02
CA CYS A 543 2.37 14.63 -10.08
C CYS A 543 3.34 15.76 -9.71
N THR A 544 3.44 16.08 -8.41
CA THR A 544 4.42 17.05 -7.92
C THR A 544 5.85 16.54 -8.12
N PHE A 545 6.11 15.26 -7.89
CA PHE A 545 7.42 14.66 -8.14
C PHE A 545 7.72 14.53 -9.64
N TRP A 546 6.75 14.15 -10.47
CA TRP A 546 6.94 14.16 -11.93
C TRP A 546 7.29 15.54 -12.46
N ARG A 547 6.74 16.62 -11.88
CA ARG A 547 7.15 18.00 -12.20
C ARG A 547 8.56 18.32 -11.73
N ILE A 548 9.01 17.79 -10.59
CA ILE A 548 10.38 18.01 -10.10
C ILE A 548 11.40 17.26 -10.97
N ASP A 549 11.02 16.08 -11.47
CA ASP A 549 11.87 15.25 -12.34
C ASP A 549 11.95 15.80 -13.78
N ALA A 550 10.86 16.42 -14.27
CA ALA A 550 10.77 17.08 -15.57
C ALA A 550 11.52 18.42 -15.59
#